data_AF-A0A2A3K0Y3-F1
#
_entry.id   AF-A0A2A3K0Y3-F1
#
_cell.length_a   1.000
_cell.length_b   1.000
_cell.length_c   1.000
_cell.angle_alpha   90.00
_cell.angle_beta   90.00
_cell.angle_gamma   90.00
#
_symmetry.space_group_name_H-M   'P 1'
#
loop_
_entity.id
_entity.type
_entity.pdbx_description
1 polymer ?
#
loop_
_entity_poly.entity_id
_entity_poly.type
_entity_poly.pdbx_seq_one_letter_code
_entity_poly.pdbx_strand_id
1 'polypeptide(L)'
;MSFHHRTPEISTSVLALGAFGQATLTCACCNDDTLWAEEMARSHPTEFDAPTLDAVERRYGGPVCGICAEEVTICEQCGEVAEDDTNMAAIDDRQFVFCCEDCMAEWSQK
;
A
#
# COMPACT_ATOMS: atom_id res chain seq x y z
N MET A 1 -27.60 52.39 27.18
CA MET A 1 -26.23 51.83 27.23
C MET A 1 -26.20 50.71 28.25
N SER A 2 -25.40 49.68 27.97
CA SER A 2 -25.04 48.55 28.84
C SER A 2 -25.85 47.26 28.64
N PHE A 3 -25.32 46.46 27.70
CA PHE A 3 -25.54 45.03 27.55
C PHE A 3 -24.86 44.29 28.71
N HIS A 4 -25.60 43.47 29.45
CA HIS A 4 -25.01 42.47 30.34
C HIS A 4 -25.01 41.11 29.62
N HIS A 5 -23.90 40.85 28.91
CA HIS A 5 -23.51 39.50 28.51
C HIS A 5 -23.24 38.68 29.77
N ARG A 6 -24.04 37.63 30.01
CA ARG A 6 -23.65 36.52 30.90
C ARG A 6 -23.12 35.39 30.01
N THR A 7 -21.82 35.18 30.08
CA THR A 7 -21.12 34.00 29.56
C THR A 7 -21.41 32.80 30.47
N PRO A 8 -21.81 31.63 29.95
CA PRO A 8 -21.73 30.39 30.70
C PRO A 8 -20.28 29.90 30.71
N GLU A 9 -19.75 29.69 31.90
CA GLU A 9 -18.44 29.10 32.16
C GLU A 9 -18.54 27.60 31.88
N ILE A 10 -18.15 27.18 30.68
CA ILE A 10 -17.98 25.76 30.37
C ILE A 10 -16.65 25.33 30.98
N SER A 11 -16.71 24.99 32.27
CA SER A 11 -15.74 24.12 32.91
C SER A 11 -15.98 22.72 32.38
N THR A 12 -15.18 22.30 31.42
CA THR A 12 -15.02 20.87 31.12
C THR A 12 -13.56 20.65 30.80
N SER A 13 -12.82 20.28 31.84
CA SER A 13 -11.57 19.56 31.72
C SER A 13 -11.83 18.29 30.91
N VAL A 14 -11.66 18.35 29.59
CA VAL A 14 -11.56 17.15 28.78
C VAL A 14 -10.14 16.65 28.96
N LEU A 15 -10.06 15.62 29.80
CA LEU A 15 -8.89 14.81 30.05
C LEU A 15 -8.21 14.40 28.75
N ALA A 16 -6.88 14.42 28.79
CA ALA A 16 -5.93 13.68 27.99
C ALA A 16 -6.55 12.67 27.02
N LEU A 17 -6.43 12.97 25.73
CA LEU A 17 -6.50 11.99 24.64
C LEU A 17 -5.32 11.02 24.78
N GLY A 18 -5.44 10.10 25.73
CA GLY A 18 -4.67 8.86 25.79
C GLY A 18 -5.51 7.74 25.18
N ALA A 19 -4.88 6.92 24.34
CA ALA A 19 -5.41 5.73 23.68
C ALA A 19 -6.27 5.97 22.43
N PHE A 20 -5.62 6.39 21.33
CA PHE A 20 -5.95 5.75 20.05
C PHE A 20 -5.07 4.51 19.96
N GLY A 21 -5.58 3.38 20.44
CA GLY A 21 -5.05 2.11 19.97
C GLY A 21 -5.33 2.08 18.47
N GLN A 22 -4.30 2.33 17.65
CA GLN A 22 -4.39 2.00 16.24
C GLN A 22 -4.74 0.52 16.20
N ALA A 23 -5.92 0.18 15.70
CA ALA A 23 -6.22 -1.21 15.40
C ALA A 23 -5.16 -1.64 14.39
N THR A 24 -4.18 -2.41 14.84
CA THR A 24 -3.19 -3.03 13.97
C THR A 24 -3.98 -3.99 13.10
N LEU A 25 -4.22 -3.59 11.86
CA LEU A 25 -4.81 -4.46 10.87
C LEU A 25 -3.77 -5.55 10.62
N THR A 26 -4.17 -6.81 10.76
CA THR A 26 -3.31 -7.95 10.45
C THR A 26 -3.64 -8.47 9.07
N CYS A 27 -2.63 -8.98 8.39
CA CYS A 27 -2.79 -9.54 7.06
C CYS A 27 -3.64 -10.82 7.12
N ALA A 28 -4.64 -10.93 6.25
CA ALA A 28 -5.48 -12.13 6.20
C ALA A 28 -4.71 -13.39 5.74
N CYS A 29 -3.61 -13.24 5.01
CA CYS A 29 -2.83 -14.35 4.44
C CYS A 29 -1.82 -14.93 5.45
N CYS A 30 -0.98 -14.08 6.03
CA CYS A 30 0.12 -14.50 6.90
C CYS A 30 -0.05 -14.09 8.37
N ASN A 31 -1.09 -13.33 8.70
CA ASN A 31 -1.38 -12.79 10.04
C ASN A 31 -0.26 -11.91 10.62
N ASP A 32 0.58 -11.34 9.75
CA ASP A 32 1.60 -10.35 10.11
C ASP A 32 1.00 -8.94 10.21
N ASP A 33 1.73 -8.02 10.83
CA ASP A 33 1.34 -6.62 10.95
C ASP A 33 1.29 -5.96 9.55
N THR A 34 0.26 -5.16 9.31
CA THR A 34 0.13 -4.39 8.07
C THR A 34 0.41 -2.90 8.30
N LEU A 35 1.01 -2.28 7.30
CA LEU A 35 1.30 -0.86 7.25
C LEU A 35 0.78 -0.28 5.93
N TRP A 36 0.42 1.00 5.91
CA TRP A 36 0.16 1.69 4.64
C TRP A 36 1.45 1.81 3.83
N ALA A 37 1.36 1.89 2.50
CA ALA A 37 2.53 1.89 1.60
C ALA A 37 3.61 2.91 2.01
N GLU A 38 3.21 4.14 2.34
CA GLU A 38 4.13 5.19 2.80
C GLU A 38 4.85 4.85 4.12
N GLU A 39 4.16 4.17 5.03
CA GLU A 39 4.71 3.76 6.33
C GLU A 39 5.67 2.57 6.15
N MET A 40 5.31 1.62 5.29
CA MET A 40 6.15 0.49 4.93
C MET A 40 7.44 0.96 4.24
N ALA A 41 7.34 1.81 3.22
CA ALA A 41 8.49 2.36 2.50
C ALA A 41 9.44 3.15 3.42
N ARG A 42 8.89 3.82 4.45
CA ARG A 42 9.70 4.55 5.44
C ARG A 42 10.38 3.63 6.45
N SER A 43 9.70 2.56 6.86
CA SER A 43 10.20 1.61 7.84
C SER A 43 11.23 0.65 7.24
N HIS A 44 11.07 0.34 5.95
CA HIS A 44 11.88 -0.63 5.19
C HIS A 44 12.36 -0.05 3.84
N PRO A 45 13.09 1.09 3.83
CA PRO A 45 13.41 1.84 2.62
C PRO A 45 14.40 1.15 1.66
N THR A 46 15.06 0.09 2.11
CA THR A 46 16.00 -0.71 1.30
C THR A 46 15.41 -2.02 0.79
N GLU A 47 14.28 -2.44 1.35
CA GLU A 47 13.63 -3.73 1.03
C GLU A 47 12.47 -3.54 0.06
N PHE A 48 11.71 -2.45 0.21
CA PHE A 48 10.56 -2.16 -0.64
C PHE A 48 10.69 -0.82 -1.34
N ASP A 49 10.41 -0.81 -2.64
CA ASP A 49 10.23 0.42 -3.40
C ASP A 49 8.78 0.93 -3.29
N ALA A 50 8.61 2.25 -3.25
CA ALA A 50 7.30 2.87 -3.14
C ALA A 50 6.33 2.49 -4.30
N PRO A 51 6.78 2.42 -5.56
CA PRO A 51 5.92 1.97 -6.66
C PRO A 51 5.33 0.57 -6.46
N THR A 52 6.13 -0.41 -6.02
CA THR A 52 5.66 -1.77 -5.69
C THR A 52 4.62 -1.73 -4.58
N LEU A 53 4.89 -1.03 -3.48
CA LEU A 53 3.94 -0.94 -2.36
C LEU A 53 2.63 -0.26 -2.75
N ASP A 54 2.68 0.79 -3.57
CA ASP A 54 1.50 1.47 -4.10
C ASP A 54 0.67 0.55 -5.00
N ALA A 55 1.32 -0.30 -5.82
CA ALA A 55 0.64 -1.27 -6.67
C ALA A 55 -0.06 -2.35 -5.82
N VAL A 56 0.61 -2.85 -4.78
CA VAL A 56 0.05 -3.85 -3.86
C VAL A 56 -1.13 -3.27 -3.07
N GLU A 57 -0.98 -2.08 -2.50
CA GLU A 57 -2.05 -1.40 -1.76
C GLU A 57 -3.29 -1.17 -2.66
N ARG A 58 -3.07 -0.74 -3.91
CA ARG A 58 -4.16 -0.54 -4.88
C ARG A 58 -4.84 -1.86 -5.27
N ARG A 59 -4.07 -2.93 -5.49
CA ARG A 59 -4.57 -4.24 -5.91
C ARG A 59 -5.46 -4.89 -4.86
N TYR A 60 -5.09 -4.76 -3.59
CA TYR A 60 -5.80 -5.37 -2.46
C TYR A 60 -6.73 -4.41 -1.70
N GLY A 61 -6.66 -3.11 -1.99
CA GLY A 61 -7.56 -2.10 -1.46
C GLY A 61 -7.36 -1.79 0.03
N GLY A 62 -6.12 -1.89 0.53
CA GLY A 62 -5.83 -1.71 1.95
C GLY A 62 -4.34 -1.85 2.30
N PRO A 63 -4.00 -1.74 3.60
CA PRO A 63 -2.62 -1.76 4.07
C PRO A 63 -1.93 -3.09 3.75
N VAL A 64 -0.62 -3.01 3.58
CA VAL A 64 0.22 -4.08 3.02
C VAL A 64 1.04 -4.72 4.14
N CYS A 65 1.25 -6.03 4.03
CA CYS A 65 2.10 -6.82 4.91
C CYS A 65 3.48 -7.00 4.26
N GLY A 66 4.56 -7.00 5.04
CA GLY A 66 5.93 -7.12 4.51
C GLY A 66 6.14 -8.42 3.72
N ILE A 67 5.74 -9.56 4.29
CA ILE A 67 5.84 -10.88 3.63
C ILE A 67 5.12 -10.89 2.27
N CYS A 68 3.91 -10.32 2.23
CA CYS A 68 3.08 -10.26 1.04
C CYS A 68 3.68 -9.33 -0.02
N ALA A 69 4.32 -8.25 0.42
CA ALA A 69 5.02 -7.32 -0.46
C ALA A 69 6.31 -7.93 -1.05
N GLU A 70 6.97 -8.86 -0.34
CA GLU A 70 8.15 -9.58 -0.85
C GLU A 70 7.77 -10.66 -1.86
N GLU A 71 6.62 -11.31 -1.70
CA GLU A 71 6.18 -12.42 -2.55
C GLU A 71 5.46 -11.97 -3.83
N VAL A 72 5.06 -10.70 -3.94
CA VAL A 72 4.44 -10.20 -5.17
C VAL A 72 5.48 -9.94 -6.26
N THR A 73 5.08 -10.24 -7.50
CA THR A 73 5.85 -9.84 -8.67
C THR A 73 5.12 -8.70 -9.38
N ILE A 74 5.84 -7.63 -9.71
CA ILE A 74 5.29 -6.46 -10.42
C ILE A 74 5.64 -6.57 -11.91
N CYS A 75 4.65 -6.37 -12.76
CA CYS A 75 4.86 -6.26 -14.21
C CYS A 75 5.77 -5.07 -14.52
N GLU A 76 6.93 -5.32 -15.14
CA GLU A 76 7.90 -4.27 -15.47
C GLU A 76 7.39 -3.32 -16.56
N GLN A 77 6.33 -3.70 -17.28
CA GLN A 77 5.73 -2.89 -18.35
C GLN A 77 4.63 -1.93 -17.85
N CYS A 78 3.72 -2.39 -16.99
CA CYS A 78 2.56 -1.60 -16.55
C CYS A 78 2.59 -1.21 -15.07
N GLY A 79 3.48 -1.81 -14.27
CA GLY A 79 3.59 -1.53 -12.83
C GLY A 79 2.47 -2.11 -11.99
N GLU A 80 1.66 -3.02 -12.53
CA GLU A 80 0.61 -3.73 -11.79
C GLU A 80 1.11 -5.06 -11.22
N VAL A 81 0.49 -5.52 -10.14
CA VAL A 81 0.77 -6.82 -9.53
C VAL A 81 0.38 -7.93 -10.51
N ALA A 82 1.33 -8.79 -10.84
CA ALA A 82 1.07 -9.98 -11.63
C ALA A 82 0.71 -11.16 -10.74
N GLU A 83 -0.24 -11.98 -11.19
CA GLU A 83 -0.69 -13.17 -10.46
C GLU A 83 0.17 -14.41 -10.72
N ASP A 84 1.01 -14.38 -11.76
CA ASP A 84 1.87 -15.48 -12.19
C ASP A 84 3.26 -14.96 -12.54
N ASP A 85 4.28 -15.44 -11.82
CA ASP A 85 5.70 -15.08 -11.90
C ASP A 85 6.43 -15.73 -13.10
N THR A 86 5.74 -16.52 -13.91
CA THR A 86 6.34 -17.23 -15.06
C THR A 86 6.27 -16.48 -16.38
N ASN A 87 5.54 -15.36 -16.43
CA ASN A 87 5.29 -14.61 -17.66
C ASN A 87 6.47 -13.69 -18.01
N MET A 88 7.40 -14.23 -18.79
CA MET A 88 8.56 -13.50 -19.30
C MET A 88 8.38 -13.14 -20.77
N ALA A 89 8.47 -11.84 -21.09
CA ALA A 89 8.37 -11.33 -22.44
C ALA A 89 9.74 -10.84 -22.95
N ALA A 90 10.10 -11.22 -24.18
CA ALA A 90 11.31 -10.69 -24.83
C ALA A 90 11.01 -9.32 -25.43
N ILE A 91 11.73 -8.27 -24.99
CA ILE A 91 11.66 -6.94 -25.61
C ILE A 91 12.52 -6.91 -26.88
N ASP A 92 13.70 -7.53 -26.82
CA ASP A 92 14.65 -7.67 -27.92
C ASP A 92 15.43 -9.00 -27.85
N ASP A 93 16.51 -9.13 -28.64
CA ASP A 93 17.34 -10.35 -28.71
C ASP A 93 18.16 -10.63 -27.44
N ARG A 94 18.16 -9.72 -26.46
CA ARG A 94 19.05 -9.75 -25.29
C ARG A 94 18.35 -9.47 -23.96
N GLN A 95 17.14 -8.92 -23.99
CA GLN A 95 16.41 -8.51 -22.81
C GLN A 95 15.06 -9.22 -22.71
N PHE A 96 14.88 -9.91 -21.59
CA PHE A 96 13.59 -10.41 -21.15
C PHE A 96 13.13 -9.60 -19.95
N VAL A 97 11.86 -9.25 -19.93
CA VAL A 97 11.21 -8.56 -18.82
C VAL A 97 10.08 -9.40 -18.29
N PHE A 98 9.81 -9.27 -17.01
CA PHE A 98 8.64 -9.88 -16.42
C PHE A 98 7.40 -9.03 -16.75
N CYS A 99 6.33 -9.68 -17.21
CA CYS A 99 5.17 -9.01 -17.79
C CYS A 99 3.88 -9.71 -17.36
N CYS A 100 2.84 -8.97 -16.99
CA CYS A 100 1.55 -9.57 -16.64
C CYS A 100 0.84 -10.17 -17.88
N GLU A 101 -0.13 -11.05 -17.64
CA GLU A 101 -0.90 -11.71 -18.70
C GLU A 101 -1.59 -10.72 -19.64
N ASP A 102 -2.13 -9.61 -19.11
CA ASP A 102 -2.79 -8.58 -19.90
C ASP A 102 -1.84 -7.92 -20.91
N CYS A 103 -0.64 -7.57 -20.47
CA CYS A 103 0.37 -6.97 -21.35
C CYS A 103 0.89 -7.99 -22.38
N MET A 104 1.07 -9.26 -21.99
CA MET A 104 1.43 -10.32 -22.93
C MET A 104 0.33 -10.56 -23.98
N ALA A 105 -0.94 -10.57 -23.56
CA ALA A 105 -2.07 -10.73 -24.45
C ALA A 105 -2.13 -9.58 -25.47
N GLU A 106 -1.85 -8.34 -25.07
CA GLU A 106 -1.79 -7.20 -26.00
C GLU A 106 -0.65 -7.36 -27.02
N TRP A 107 0.52 -7.82 -26.57
CA TRP A 107 1.69 -7.97 -27.45
C TRP A 107 1.52 -9.11 -28.45
N SER A 108 0.89 -10.21 -28.05
CA SER A 108 0.63 -11.36 -28.91
C SER A 108 -0.33 -11.08 -30.07
N GLN A 109 -1.07 -9.97 -30.01
CA GLN A 109 -2.04 -9.55 -31.02
C GLN A 109 -1.44 -8.63 -32.11
N LYS A 110 -0.17 -8.25 -31.98
CA LYS A 110 0.55 -7.38 -32.93
C LYS A 110 1.37 -8.21 -33.92
#